data_AF-A0A0R2V8H8-F1
#
_entry.id   AF-A0A0R2V8H8-F1
#
_cell.length_a   1.000
_cell.length_b   1.000
_cell.length_c   1.000
_cell.angle_alpha   90.00
_cell.angle_beta   90.00
_cell.angle_gamma   90.00
#
_symmetry.space_group_name_H-M   'P 1'
#
loop_
_entity.id
_entity.type
_entity.pdbx_description
1 polymer ?
#
loop_
_entity_poly.entity_id
_entity_poly.type
_entity_poly.pdbx_seq_one_letter_code
_entity_poly.pdbx_strand_id
1 'polypeptide(L)'
;MQGWRLLFLALGFVGTGALAQDYSGVYDCVGMDYNEGEFVGTVTMTLEESHSNDDYQSYTFILEVPDFGVYNGFAAAKGEHAGIYFALDDKANEDYGVSTARFFTDSKGRINFHKFYFEPNYKGGNTGTEDCVMVTSLANKVADKE
;
A
#
# COMPACT_ATOMS: atom_id res chain seq x y z
N MET A 1 10.21 59.67 30.44
CA MET A 1 10.97 58.67 29.65
C MET A 1 10.26 57.34 29.82
N GLN A 2 9.42 56.96 28.85
CA GLN A 2 8.54 55.79 28.94
C GLN A 2 9.08 54.73 28.00
N GLY A 3 9.68 53.69 28.56
CA GLY A 3 10.31 52.60 27.83
C GLY A 3 9.26 51.66 27.26
N TRP A 4 9.22 51.53 25.93
CA TRP A 4 8.38 50.57 25.24
C TRP A 4 9.09 49.21 25.23
N ARG A 5 8.58 48.26 26.01
CA ARG A 5 8.98 46.85 25.89
C ARG A 5 8.31 46.26 24.66
N LEU A 6 9.09 45.93 23.63
CA LEU A 6 8.64 45.03 22.58
C LEU A 6 8.52 43.60 23.15
N LEU A 7 7.30 43.09 23.26
CA LEU A 7 7.05 41.66 23.40
C LEU A 7 7.18 41.02 22.01
N PHE A 8 8.22 40.23 21.80
CA PHE A 8 8.28 39.30 20.66
C PHE A 8 7.41 38.08 21.00
N LEU A 9 6.24 37.98 20.38
CA LEU A 9 5.46 36.75 20.33
C LEU A 9 6.14 35.81 19.32
N ALA A 10 6.88 34.83 19.82
CA ALA A 10 7.33 33.71 19.00
C ALA A 10 6.10 32.84 18.69
N LEU A 11 5.54 32.98 17.48
CA LEU A 11 4.63 31.98 16.94
C LEU A 11 5.45 30.72 16.66
N GLY A 12 5.41 29.76 17.58
CA GLY A 12 5.94 28.42 17.34
C GLY A 12 5.16 27.79 16.19
N PHE A 13 5.82 27.59 15.05
CA PHE A 13 5.28 26.79 13.96
C PHE A 13 5.35 25.33 14.43
N VAL A 14 4.28 24.83 15.05
CA VAL A 14 4.09 23.39 15.20
C VAL A 14 3.81 22.88 13.79
N GLY A 15 4.87 22.44 13.10
CA GLY A 15 4.69 21.67 11.88
C GLY A 15 3.90 20.43 12.23
N THR A 16 2.61 20.42 11.95
CA THR A 16 1.82 19.19 11.91
C THR A 16 2.35 18.40 10.71
N GLY A 17 3.40 17.60 10.93
CA GLY A 17 3.72 16.54 10.01
C GLY A 17 2.45 15.71 9.88
N ALA A 18 1.84 15.72 8.69
CA ALA A 18 0.73 14.83 8.44
C ALA A 18 1.28 13.42 8.59
N LEU A 19 0.77 12.66 9.56
CA LEU A 19 1.11 11.26 9.73
C LEU A 19 0.90 10.55 8.39
N ALA A 20 1.80 9.64 8.03
CA ALA A 20 1.64 8.84 6.82
C ALA A 20 0.25 8.18 6.81
N GLN A 21 -0.45 8.30 5.69
CA GLN A 21 -1.77 7.71 5.49
C GLN A 21 -1.67 6.18 5.60
N ASP A 22 -2.40 5.56 6.52
CA ASP A 22 -2.46 4.09 6.63
C ASP A 22 -3.30 3.52 5.47
N TYR A 23 -2.70 2.58 4.73
CA TYR A 23 -3.30 1.85 3.61
C TYR A 23 -3.74 0.43 3.98
N SER A 24 -3.78 0.08 5.27
CA SER A 24 -4.27 -1.22 5.74
C SER A 24 -5.73 -1.42 5.36
N GLY A 25 -6.01 -2.53 4.69
CA GLY A 25 -7.32 -2.79 4.11
C GLY A 25 -7.42 -4.09 3.33
N VAL A 26 -8.65 -4.43 3.00
CA VAL A 26 -9.01 -5.44 2.01
C VAL A 26 -9.48 -4.71 0.75
N TYR A 27 -8.94 -5.13 -0.40
CA TYR A 27 -9.16 -4.52 -1.69
C TYR A 27 -9.65 -5.55 -2.70
N ASP A 28 -10.67 -5.19 -3.44
CA ASP A 28 -11.08 -5.93 -4.63
C ASP A 28 -10.29 -5.40 -5.83
N CYS A 29 -9.66 -6.31 -6.57
CA CYS A 29 -8.74 -5.99 -7.65
C CYS A 29 -9.21 -6.59 -8.97
N VAL A 30 -9.06 -5.82 -10.05
CA VAL A 30 -9.10 -6.31 -11.43
C VAL A 30 -7.72 -6.17 -12.02
N GLY A 31 -7.18 -7.28 -12.52
CA GLY A 31 -5.84 -7.38 -13.05
C GLY A 31 -5.83 -7.69 -14.54
N MET A 32 -4.77 -7.24 -15.21
CA MET A 32 -4.45 -7.57 -16.59
C MET A 32 -3.03 -8.11 -16.65
N ASP A 33 -2.92 -9.42 -16.82
CA ASP A 33 -1.66 -10.13 -16.96
C ASP A 33 -1.29 -10.30 -18.45
N TYR A 34 -0.02 -10.13 -18.78
CA TYR A 34 0.44 -10.26 -20.17
C TYR A 34 0.33 -11.69 -20.71
N ASN A 35 0.52 -12.72 -19.89
CA ASN A 35 0.46 -14.12 -20.29
C ASN A 35 -0.91 -14.77 -20.03
N GLU A 36 -1.63 -14.37 -18.98
CA GLU A 36 -2.88 -15.00 -18.53
C GLU A 36 -4.14 -14.23 -18.92
N GLY A 37 -4.02 -12.94 -19.26
CA GLY A 37 -5.18 -12.11 -19.55
C GLY A 37 -5.81 -11.52 -18.30
N GLU A 38 -7.13 -11.27 -18.35
CA GLU A 38 -7.84 -10.59 -17.26
C GLU A 38 -8.06 -11.54 -16.08
N PHE A 39 -7.83 -11.05 -14.87
CA PHE A 39 -8.10 -11.79 -13.64
C PHE A 39 -8.74 -10.89 -12.59
N VAL A 40 -9.37 -11.52 -11.60
CA VAL A 40 -9.86 -10.85 -10.39
C VAL A 40 -9.09 -11.38 -9.19
N GLY A 41 -8.86 -10.53 -8.20
CA GLY A 41 -8.17 -10.91 -6.98
C GLY A 41 -8.59 -10.10 -5.78
N THR A 42 -8.24 -10.60 -4.61
CA THR A 42 -8.41 -9.90 -3.34
C THR A 42 -7.05 -9.63 -2.75
N VAL A 43 -6.75 -8.35 -2.47
CA VAL A 43 -5.54 -7.95 -1.76
C VAL A 43 -5.87 -7.63 -0.31
N THR A 44 -5.09 -8.19 0.61
CA THR A 44 -5.07 -7.78 2.02
C THR A 44 -3.74 -7.14 2.35
N MET A 45 -3.78 -5.91 2.86
CA MET A 45 -2.62 -5.20 3.40
C MET A 45 -2.81 -4.95 4.89
N THR A 46 -1.78 -5.25 5.69
CA THR A 46 -1.76 -4.97 7.14
C THR A 46 -0.48 -4.22 7.50
N LEU A 47 -0.62 -3.07 8.16
CA LEU A 47 0.49 -2.25 8.63
C LEU A 47 1.32 -3.01 9.67
N GLU A 48 2.63 -3.01 9.47
CA GLU A 48 3.62 -3.46 10.43
C GLU A 48 4.11 -2.25 11.23
N GLU A 49 3.37 -1.88 12.29
CA GLU A 49 3.61 -0.67 13.09
C GLU A 49 5.03 -0.60 13.66
N SER A 50 5.56 -1.73 14.14
CA SER A 50 6.92 -1.84 14.69
C SER A 50 8.04 -1.59 13.67
N HIS A 51 7.69 -1.60 12.38
CA HIS A 51 8.58 -1.37 11.25
C HIS A 51 8.16 -0.15 10.42
N SER A 52 7.36 0.73 11.00
CA SER A 52 6.85 1.94 10.37
C SER A 52 7.23 3.19 11.18
N ASN A 53 7.16 4.35 10.53
CA ASN A 53 7.33 5.66 11.13
C ASN A 53 6.52 6.71 10.33
N ASP A 54 6.65 7.98 10.71
CA ASP A 54 5.88 9.08 10.12
C ASP A 54 6.12 9.27 8.61
N ASP A 55 7.25 8.82 8.07
CA ASP A 55 7.63 8.99 6.66
C ASP A 55 7.50 7.70 5.84
N TYR A 56 7.69 6.54 6.48
CA TYR A 56 7.79 5.23 5.83
C TYR A 56 6.90 4.22 6.53
N GLN A 57 6.14 3.46 5.76
CA GLN A 57 5.27 2.41 6.26
C GLN A 57 5.66 1.07 5.66
N SER A 58 5.61 0.03 6.49
CA SER A 58 5.84 -1.35 6.09
C SER A 58 4.53 -2.12 6.19
N TYR A 59 4.27 -3.01 5.23
CA TYR A 59 3.04 -3.81 5.22
C TYR A 59 3.35 -5.27 4.93
N THR A 60 2.59 -6.16 5.55
CA THR A 60 2.34 -7.48 4.96
C THR A 60 1.39 -7.33 3.78
N PHE A 61 1.58 -8.15 2.76
CA PHE A 61 0.77 -8.15 1.54
C PHE A 61 0.38 -9.60 1.21
N ILE A 62 -0.90 -9.82 0.99
CA ILE A 62 -1.44 -11.09 0.51
C ILE A 62 -2.33 -10.79 -0.68
N LEU A 63 -2.10 -11.46 -1.80
CA LEU A 63 -2.98 -11.45 -2.96
C LEU A 63 -3.56 -12.86 -3.13
N GLU A 64 -4.88 -12.97 -3.12
CA GLU A 64 -5.61 -14.19 -3.41
C GLU A 64 -6.26 -14.08 -4.78
N VAL A 65 -5.91 -14.99 -5.69
CA VAL A 65 -6.48 -15.05 -7.04
C VAL A 65 -7.24 -16.37 -7.18
N PRO A 66 -8.57 -16.37 -7.34
CA PRO A 66 -9.36 -17.58 -7.52
C PRO A 66 -8.79 -18.45 -8.65
N ASP A 67 -8.71 -19.76 -8.43
CA ASP A 67 -8.16 -20.76 -9.36
C ASP A 67 -6.65 -20.70 -9.64
N PHE A 68 -5.95 -19.62 -9.27
CA PHE A 68 -4.50 -19.48 -9.42
C PHE A 68 -3.73 -19.73 -8.11
N GLY A 69 -4.20 -19.15 -7.00
CA GLY A 69 -3.63 -19.41 -5.68
C GLY A 69 -3.41 -18.16 -4.82
N VAL A 70 -2.53 -18.31 -3.83
CA VAL A 70 -2.21 -17.27 -2.84
C VAL A 70 -0.77 -16.82 -3.04
N TYR A 71 -0.61 -15.51 -3.20
CA TYR A 71 0.66 -14.83 -3.35
C TYR A 71 0.97 -14.09 -2.05
N ASN A 72 1.97 -14.57 -1.32
CA ASN A 72 2.45 -13.94 -0.10
C ASN A 72 3.54 -12.92 -0.43
N GLY A 73 3.55 -11.81 0.32
CA GLY A 73 4.40 -10.68 0.01
C GLY A 73 4.54 -9.66 1.14
N PHE A 74 5.20 -8.55 0.81
CA PHE A 74 5.39 -7.41 1.69
C PHE A 74 5.59 -6.14 0.88
N ALA A 75 5.27 -4.99 1.49
CA ALA A 75 5.41 -3.69 0.86
C ALA A 75 6.16 -2.69 1.75
N ALA A 76 6.88 -1.78 1.10
CA ALA A 76 7.43 -0.58 1.72
C ALA A 76 6.86 0.65 1.00
N ALA A 77 6.25 1.56 1.75
CA ALA A 77 5.56 2.74 1.23
C ALA A 77 6.17 4.05 1.73
N LYS A 78 6.11 5.09 0.88
CA LYS A 78 6.44 6.48 1.19
C LYS A 78 5.46 7.40 0.47
N GLY A 79 4.68 8.17 1.23
CA GLY A 79 3.60 8.98 0.69
C GLY A 79 2.55 8.13 -0.02
N GLU A 80 2.28 8.41 -1.30
CA GLU A 80 1.31 7.66 -2.11
C GLU A 80 1.93 6.48 -2.88
N HIS A 81 3.22 6.19 -2.70
CA HIS A 81 3.92 5.17 -3.49
C HIS A 81 4.36 4.00 -2.62
N ALA A 82 4.27 2.79 -3.17
CA ALA A 82 4.85 1.60 -2.55
C ALA A 82 5.63 0.75 -3.56
N GLY A 83 6.67 0.09 -3.06
CA GLY A 83 7.26 -1.08 -3.71
C GLY A 83 6.72 -2.34 -3.02
N ILE A 84 6.32 -3.34 -3.80
CA ILE A 84 5.71 -4.57 -3.26
C ILE A 84 6.40 -5.78 -3.88
N TYR A 85 6.85 -6.70 -3.04
CA TYR A 85 7.23 -8.06 -3.44
C TYR A 85 6.05 -8.99 -3.22
N PHE A 86 5.85 -9.94 -4.12
CA PHE A 86 4.83 -10.97 -4.02
C PHE A 86 5.31 -12.26 -4.68
N ALA A 87 4.86 -13.41 -4.18
CA ALA A 87 5.21 -14.71 -4.73
C ALA A 87 4.14 -15.75 -4.43
N LEU A 88 3.77 -16.54 -5.44
CA LEU A 88 2.91 -17.71 -5.28
C LEU A 88 3.56 -18.68 -4.28
N ASP A 89 2.76 -19.28 -3.41
CA ASP A 89 3.26 -20.27 -2.45
C ASP A 89 3.89 -21.48 -3.14
N ASP A 90 3.32 -21.91 -4.27
CA ASP A 90 3.95 -22.90 -5.14
C ASP A 90 5.10 -22.28 -5.93
N LYS A 91 6.33 -22.67 -5.57
CA LYS A 91 7.56 -22.17 -6.20
C LYS A 91 7.90 -22.87 -7.52
N ALA A 92 7.16 -23.90 -7.93
CA ALA A 92 7.50 -24.69 -9.12
C ALA A 92 7.46 -23.88 -10.42
N ASN A 93 6.55 -22.90 -10.51
CA ASN A 93 6.38 -22.07 -11.71
C ASN A 93 7.19 -20.76 -11.68
N GLU A 94 7.99 -20.55 -10.62
CA GLU A 94 8.75 -19.31 -10.41
C GLU A 94 7.89 -18.04 -10.53
N ASP A 95 6.65 -18.14 -10.04
CA ASP A 95 5.65 -17.09 -10.11
C ASP A 95 5.82 -16.11 -8.94
N TYR A 96 6.73 -15.16 -9.14
CA TYR A 96 7.05 -14.13 -8.17
C TYR A 96 7.58 -12.88 -8.86
N GLY A 97 7.38 -11.74 -8.23
CA GLY A 97 7.75 -10.47 -8.82
C GLY A 97 7.90 -9.34 -7.84
N VAL A 98 8.23 -8.19 -8.41
CA VAL A 98 8.20 -6.90 -7.72
C VAL A 98 7.25 -5.97 -8.47
N SER A 99 6.71 -5.00 -7.74
CA SER A 99 5.79 -4.05 -8.31
C SER A 99 5.95 -2.67 -7.72
N THR A 100 5.47 -1.69 -8.46
CA THR A 100 5.22 -0.33 -7.96
C THR A 100 3.71 -0.14 -7.85
N ALA A 101 3.26 0.44 -6.74
CA ALA A 101 1.87 0.84 -6.56
C ALA A 101 1.77 2.34 -6.29
N ARG A 102 0.69 2.96 -6.78
CA ARG A 102 0.29 4.33 -6.44
C ARG A 102 -1.09 4.32 -5.82
N PHE A 103 -1.18 4.78 -4.57
CA PHE A 103 -2.41 4.97 -3.83
C PHE A 103 -3.07 6.31 -4.18
N PHE A 104 -4.40 6.36 -4.10
CA PHE A 104 -5.17 7.58 -4.28
C PHE A 104 -6.56 7.42 -3.64
N THR A 105 -7.20 8.54 -3.32
CA THR A 105 -8.59 8.55 -2.84
C THR A 105 -9.54 8.85 -4.00
N ASP A 106 -10.59 8.05 -4.17
CA ASP A 106 -11.61 8.32 -5.18
C ASP A 106 -12.65 9.36 -4.73
N SER A 107 -13.54 9.74 -5.66
CA SER A 107 -14.63 10.70 -5.38
C SER A 107 -15.60 10.28 -4.27
N LYS A 108 -15.59 9.00 -3.87
CA LYS A 108 -16.40 8.45 -2.77
C LYS A 108 -15.62 8.37 -1.46
N GLY A 109 -14.38 8.85 -1.42
CA GLY A 109 -13.52 8.81 -0.24
C GLY A 109 -12.85 7.46 0.01
N ARG A 110 -12.91 6.52 -0.95
CA ARG A 110 -12.26 5.21 -0.80
C ARG A 110 -10.81 5.30 -1.22
N ILE A 111 -9.93 4.65 -0.47
CA ILE A 111 -8.54 4.45 -0.83
C ILE A 111 -8.47 3.35 -1.89
N ASN A 112 -7.78 3.64 -2.99
CA ASN A 112 -7.57 2.72 -4.09
C ASN A 112 -6.08 2.72 -4.44
N PHE A 113 -5.63 1.74 -5.22
CA PHE A 113 -4.32 1.80 -5.83
C PHE A 113 -4.29 1.22 -7.23
N HIS A 114 -3.36 1.74 -8.02
CA HIS A 114 -2.96 1.16 -9.30
C HIS A 114 -1.56 0.56 -9.14
N LYS A 115 -1.37 -0.68 -9.56
CA LYS A 115 -0.11 -1.43 -9.47
C LYS A 115 0.36 -1.87 -10.85
N PHE A 116 1.67 -1.80 -11.07
CA PHE A 116 2.36 -2.43 -12.20
C PHE A 116 3.43 -3.37 -11.66
N TYR A 117 3.50 -4.60 -12.17
CA TYR A 117 4.47 -5.61 -11.72
C TYR A 117 5.31 -6.20 -12.85
N PHE A 118 6.45 -6.76 -12.46
CA PHE A 118 7.33 -7.55 -13.29
C PHE A 118 7.75 -8.83 -12.56
N GLU A 119 7.60 -9.96 -13.24
CA GLU A 119 7.97 -11.30 -12.79
C GLU A 119 9.06 -11.83 -13.74
N PRO A 120 10.33 -11.87 -13.31
CA PRO A 120 11.42 -12.14 -14.23
C PRO A 120 11.46 -13.58 -14.76
N ASN A 121 10.97 -14.54 -13.98
CA ASN A 121 11.12 -15.97 -14.28
C ASN A 121 9.81 -16.64 -14.71
N TYR A 122 8.65 -16.05 -14.40
CA TYR A 122 7.37 -16.62 -14.79
C TYR A 122 7.26 -16.70 -16.32
N LYS A 123 7.20 -17.94 -16.85
CA LYS A 123 7.11 -18.23 -18.29
C LYS A 123 8.15 -17.51 -19.17
N GLY A 124 9.33 -17.23 -18.62
CA GLY A 124 10.41 -16.52 -19.33
C GLY A 124 10.31 -14.98 -19.29
N GLY A 125 9.48 -14.45 -18.39
CA GLY A 125 9.29 -13.03 -18.15
C GLY A 125 7.82 -12.63 -18.31
N ASN A 126 7.29 -11.92 -17.32
CA ASN A 126 5.89 -11.48 -17.33
C ASN A 126 5.71 -10.12 -16.66
N THR A 127 4.64 -9.43 -17.04
CA THR A 127 4.24 -8.15 -16.45
C THR A 127 2.73 -8.09 -16.42
N GLY A 128 2.20 -7.29 -15.50
CA GLY A 128 0.79 -6.95 -15.53
C GLY A 128 0.48 -5.71 -14.71
N THR A 129 -0.80 -5.37 -14.69
CA THR A 129 -1.33 -4.25 -13.93
C THR A 129 -2.53 -4.68 -13.11
N GLU A 130 -2.74 -4.02 -11.97
CA GLU A 130 -3.92 -4.21 -11.12
C GLU A 130 -4.51 -2.87 -10.73
N ASP A 131 -5.83 -2.74 -10.85
CA ASP A 131 -6.61 -1.65 -10.28
C ASP A 131 -7.43 -2.19 -9.10
N CYS A 132 -7.14 -1.66 -7.91
CA CYS A 132 -7.65 -2.18 -6.65
C CYS A 132 -8.43 -1.12 -5.89
N VAL A 133 -9.60 -1.51 -5.36
CA VAL A 133 -10.53 -0.63 -4.64
C VAL A 133 -10.71 -1.15 -3.22
N MET A 134 -10.45 -0.32 -2.22
CA MET A 134 -10.66 -0.74 -0.83
C MET A 134 -12.15 -0.95 -0.56
N VAL A 135 -12.48 -2.14 -0.08
CA VAL A 135 -13.83 -2.54 0.33
C VAL A 135 -13.98 -2.61 1.85
N THR A 136 -12.88 -2.84 2.57
CA THR A 136 -12.84 -2.82 4.04
C THR A 136 -11.56 -2.16 4.52
N SER A 137 -11.66 -1.09 5.32
CA SER A 137 -10.50 -0.49 5.98
C SER A 137 -10.11 -1.28 7.23
N LEU A 138 -8.81 -1.49 7.44
CA LEU A 138 -8.26 -2.10 8.65
C LEU A 138 -7.54 -1.09 9.56
N ALA A 139 -7.27 0.12 9.06
CA ALA A 139 -6.55 1.19 9.76
C ALA A 139 -7.16 1.64 11.10
N ASN A 140 -8.47 1.44 11.28
CA ASN A 140 -9.19 1.91 12.47
C ASN A 140 -9.46 0.82 13.54
N LYS A 141 -8.98 -0.42 13.37
CA LYS A 141 -9.24 -1.50 14.35
C LYS A 141 -8.30 -1.50 15.58
N VAL A 142 -7.30 -0.63 15.61
CA VAL A 142 -6.35 -0.51 16.75
C VAL A 142 -6.74 0.62 17.72
N ALA A 143 -7.46 1.65 17.26
CA ALA A 143 -7.86 2.79 18.10
C ALA A 143 -8.94 2.46 19.15
N ASP A 144 -9.62 1.32 19.05
CA ASP A 144 -10.68 0.88 19.97
C ASP A 144 -10.16 -0.06 21.10
N LYS A 145 -8.85 -0.12 21.33
CA LYS A 145 -8.22 -0.91 22.42
C LYS A 145 -7.49 -0.06 23.48
N GLU A 146 -8.05 1.10 23.83
CA GLU A 146 -7.71 1.82 25.07
C GLU A 146 -8.95 2.06 25.94
#